data_AF-A0A370I0D5-F1
#
_entry.id   AF-A0A370I0D5-F1
#
_cell.length_a   1.000
_cell.length_b   1.000
_cell.length_c   1.000
_cell.angle_alpha   90.00
_cell.angle_beta   90.00
_cell.angle_gamma   90.00
#
_symmetry.space_group_name_H-M   'P 1'
#
loop_
_entity.id
_entity.type
_entity.pdbx_description
1 polymer ?
#
loop_
_entity_poly.entity_id
_entity_poly.type
_entity_poly.pdbx_seq_one_letter_code
_entity_poly.pdbx_strand_id
1 'polypeptide(L)'
;MTRRLVIAVVAVATAAIAGCGGHTPGPIAASSAPRAAGEALPIAECGGVAEADIAAATGFADLRQVSRNPLRCRWEAGDETAVTFEWFRGSPLDARTPIGAGDRVSAVRLADRPGKMWPADRSCEIAVGSGAGDFIDWRVDTAQGVGAQACSAVRELATRTLRKAG
;
A
#
# COMPACT_ATOMS: atom_id res chain seq x y z
N MET A 1 -51.76 -27.48 32.95
CA MET A 1 -51.80 -28.50 31.88
C MET A 1 -50.39 -28.89 31.51
N THR A 2 -50.22 -30.17 31.22
CA THR A 2 -49.04 -31.04 31.38
C THR A 2 -47.90 -30.87 30.37
N ARG A 3 -46.66 -31.00 30.88
CA ARG A 3 -45.37 -31.27 30.19
C ARG A 3 -45.50 -32.31 29.07
N ARG A 4 -44.69 -32.19 27.99
CA ARG A 4 -43.89 -33.30 27.41
C ARG A 4 -42.59 -32.79 26.77
N LEU A 5 -41.47 -33.15 27.37
CA LEU A 5 -40.14 -33.24 26.76
C LEU A 5 -40.14 -34.43 25.79
N VAL A 6 -39.47 -34.30 24.64
CA VAL A 6 -39.10 -35.45 23.80
C VAL A 6 -37.60 -35.36 23.52
N ILE A 7 -36.90 -36.39 24.00
CA ILE A 7 -35.49 -36.71 23.80
C ILE A 7 -35.43 -37.88 22.80
N ALA A 8 -34.27 -38.02 22.13
CA ALA A 8 -33.70 -39.25 21.53
C ALA A 8 -33.93 -39.38 20.00
N VAL A 9 -33.02 -39.94 19.18
CA VAL A 9 -31.91 -40.89 19.38
C VAL A 9 -30.81 -40.61 18.33
N VAL A 10 -29.56 -40.88 18.69
CA VAL A 10 -28.34 -40.91 17.86
C VAL A 10 -28.35 -42.11 16.89
N ALA A 11 -28.01 -41.88 15.62
CA ALA A 11 -27.55 -42.95 14.72
C ALA A 11 -26.15 -42.62 14.21
N VAL A 12 -25.16 -43.34 14.73
CA VAL A 12 -23.78 -43.38 14.24
C VAL A 12 -23.76 -44.27 12.99
N ALA A 13 -23.26 -43.74 11.89
CA ALA A 13 -22.79 -44.54 10.75
C ALA A 13 -21.36 -44.12 10.41
N THR A 14 -20.41 -44.90 10.92
CA THR A 14 -19.01 -44.87 10.52
C THR A 14 -18.86 -45.48 9.13
N ALA A 15 -18.37 -44.70 8.17
CA ALA A 15 -17.77 -45.23 6.96
C ALA A 15 -16.34 -44.70 6.87
N ALA A 16 -15.39 -45.54 7.27
CA ALA A 16 -13.99 -45.36 6.98
C ALA A 16 -13.77 -45.68 5.50
N ILE A 17 -13.23 -44.73 4.74
CA ILE A 17 -12.58 -45.02 3.46
C ILE A 17 -11.16 -44.47 3.58
N ALA A 18 -10.22 -45.39 3.74
CA ALA A 18 -8.81 -45.14 3.56
C ALA A 18 -8.55 -44.82 2.08
N GLY A 19 -7.99 -43.65 1.82
CA GLY A 19 -7.48 -43.25 0.51
C GLY A 19 -6.13 -42.57 0.70
N CYS A 20 -5.07 -43.38 0.70
CA CYS A 20 -3.70 -42.88 0.67
C CYS A 20 -3.39 -42.49 -0.79
N GLY A 21 -3.17 -41.21 -1.03
CA GLY A 21 -2.72 -40.68 -2.31
C GLY A 21 -1.98 -39.38 -2.06
N GLY A 22 -0.65 -39.45 -2.02
CA GLY A 22 0.19 -38.27 -1.88
C GLY A 22 -0.09 -37.28 -3.00
N HIS A 23 -0.53 -36.08 -2.64
CA HIS A 23 -0.55 -34.93 -3.53
C HIS A 23 0.15 -33.80 -2.80
N THR A 24 1.36 -33.48 -3.26
CA THR A 24 2.07 -32.25 -2.92
C THR A 24 1.14 -31.08 -3.24
N PRO A 25 0.83 -30.17 -2.29
CA PRO A 25 0.10 -28.97 -2.62
C PRO A 25 1.00 -28.12 -3.53
N GLY A 26 0.71 -28.11 -4.83
CA GLY A 26 1.20 -27.07 -5.72
C GLY A 26 0.66 -25.70 -5.27
N PRO A 27 1.37 -24.60 -5.54
CA PRO A 27 0.93 -23.28 -5.10
C PRO A 27 -0.43 -22.98 -5.73
N ILE A 28 -1.42 -22.71 -4.88
CA ILE A 28 -2.74 -22.25 -5.30
C ILE A 28 -2.53 -20.85 -5.89
N ALA A 29 -2.61 -20.73 -7.22
CA ALA A 29 -2.65 -19.44 -7.88
C ALA A 29 -3.94 -18.73 -7.42
N ALA A 30 -3.80 -17.68 -6.60
CA ALA A 30 -4.91 -16.82 -6.25
C ALA A 30 -5.40 -16.12 -7.52
N SER A 31 -6.54 -16.57 -8.05
CA SER A 31 -7.23 -15.86 -9.13
C SER A 31 -7.83 -14.58 -8.57
N SER A 32 -7.13 -13.46 -8.73
CA SER A 32 -7.67 -12.13 -8.44
C SER A 32 -8.78 -11.81 -9.44
N ALA A 33 -10.04 -11.88 -9.00
CA ALA A 33 -11.16 -11.34 -9.77
C ALA A 33 -10.95 -9.84 -10.04
N PRO A 34 -11.38 -9.30 -11.19
CA PRO A 34 -11.34 -7.86 -11.43
C PRO A 34 -12.11 -7.13 -10.33
N ARG A 35 -11.47 -6.16 -9.67
CA ARG A 35 -12.12 -5.35 -8.65
C ARG A 35 -13.20 -4.46 -9.26
N ALA A 36 -14.29 -4.27 -8.54
CA ALA A 36 -15.30 -3.30 -8.91
C ALA A 36 -14.69 -1.89 -8.88
N ALA A 37 -15.07 -1.06 -9.87
CA ALA A 37 -14.68 0.34 -9.88
C ALA A 37 -15.18 1.02 -8.59
N GLY A 38 -14.25 1.56 -7.80
CA GLY A 38 -14.56 2.26 -6.55
C GLY A 38 -14.18 1.51 -5.27
N GLU A 39 -13.75 0.24 -5.32
CA GLU A 39 -13.22 -0.44 -4.13
C GLU A 39 -11.83 0.10 -3.74
N ALA A 40 -11.54 0.15 -2.43
CA ALA A 40 -10.21 0.51 -1.93
C ALA A 40 -9.21 -0.56 -2.37
N LEU A 41 -8.04 -0.12 -2.84
CA LEU A 41 -6.94 -1.03 -3.09
C LEU A 41 -6.45 -1.66 -1.78
N PRO A 42 -6.11 -2.96 -1.76
CA PRO A 42 -5.53 -3.64 -0.62
C PRO A 42 -4.04 -3.26 -0.49
N ILE A 43 -3.78 -2.02 -0.12
CA ILE A 43 -2.42 -1.51 0.03
C ILE A 43 -1.77 -2.24 1.21
N ALA A 44 -0.72 -3.01 0.92
CA ALA A 44 0.06 -3.66 1.95
C ALA A 44 0.79 -2.63 2.82
N GLU A 45 1.20 -3.03 4.03
CA GLU A 45 2.02 -2.20 4.91
C GLU A 45 3.21 -1.58 4.15
N CYS A 46 3.52 -0.32 4.45
CA CYS A 46 4.57 0.43 3.75
C CYS A 46 4.39 0.54 2.22
N GLY A 47 3.14 0.47 1.74
CA GLY A 47 2.83 0.46 0.32
C GLY A 47 3.27 -0.81 -0.40
N GLY A 48 3.63 -1.86 0.36
CA GLY A 48 4.22 -3.09 -0.15
C GLY A 48 5.62 -2.91 -0.75
N VAL A 49 6.32 -1.81 -0.46
CA VAL A 49 7.64 -1.51 -1.04
C VAL A 49 8.76 -2.00 -0.11
N ALA A 50 9.75 -2.68 -0.67
CA ALA A 50 10.92 -3.14 0.08
C ALA A 50 11.95 -2.01 0.21
N GLU A 51 12.77 -2.00 1.27
CA GLU A 51 13.81 -0.99 1.45
C GLU A 51 14.79 -0.90 0.27
N ALA A 52 15.12 -2.04 -0.36
CA ALA A 52 15.94 -2.07 -1.57
C ALA A 52 15.28 -1.38 -2.78
N ASP A 53 13.95 -1.45 -2.90
CA ASP A 53 13.21 -0.71 -3.93
C ASP A 53 13.26 0.81 -3.64
N ILE A 54 13.24 1.20 -2.36
CA ILE A 54 13.37 2.60 -1.94
C ILE A 54 14.76 3.12 -2.28
N ALA A 55 15.81 2.40 -1.87
CA ALA A 55 17.19 2.76 -2.18
C ALA A 55 17.44 2.85 -3.70
N ALA A 56 16.86 1.93 -4.48
CA ALA A 56 16.97 1.97 -5.94
C ALA A 56 16.27 3.20 -6.54
N ALA A 57 15.08 3.57 -6.04
CA ALA A 57 14.33 4.71 -6.56
C ALA A 57 14.95 6.07 -6.15
N THR A 58 15.51 6.17 -4.94
CA THR A 58 16.03 7.43 -4.40
C THR A 58 17.53 7.61 -4.61
N GLY A 59 18.29 6.51 -4.70
CA GLY A 59 19.75 6.51 -4.63
C GLY A 59 20.31 6.70 -3.21
N PHE A 60 19.46 6.66 -2.17
CA PHE A 60 19.92 6.84 -0.79
C PHE A 60 20.58 5.56 -0.27
N ALA A 61 21.72 5.74 0.38
CA ALA A 61 22.39 4.72 1.18
C ALA A 61 21.95 4.83 2.65
N ASP A 62 22.22 3.78 3.42
CA ASP A 62 22.09 3.76 4.88
C ASP A 62 20.70 4.12 5.45
N LEU A 63 19.64 3.93 4.66
CA LEU A 63 18.27 4.10 5.13
C LEU A 63 17.97 3.20 6.33
N ARG A 64 17.37 3.79 7.36
CA ARG A 64 16.86 3.09 8.55
C ARG A 64 15.38 3.35 8.68
N GLN A 65 14.59 2.28 8.81
CA GLN A 65 13.17 2.41 9.07
C GLN A 65 12.93 2.90 10.51
N VAL A 66 12.46 4.14 10.66
CA VAL A 66 12.20 4.78 11.96
C VAL A 66 10.72 4.75 12.34
N SER A 67 9.83 4.48 11.39
CA SER A 67 8.40 4.29 11.64
C SER A 67 7.84 3.20 10.73
N ARG A 68 7.01 2.34 11.31
CA ARG A 68 6.35 1.24 10.61
C ARG A 68 4.99 0.94 11.25
N ASN A 69 3.92 1.23 10.52
CA ASN A 69 2.58 0.80 10.83
C ASN A 69 1.75 0.67 9.53
N PRO A 70 0.53 0.10 9.58
CA PRO A 70 -0.27 -0.14 8.37
C PRO A 70 -0.61 1.10 7.54
N LEU A 71 -0.60 2.31 8.13
CA LEU A 71 -0.96 3.56 7.45
C LEU A 71 0.24 4.46 7.17
N ARG A 72 1.39 4.25 7.81
CA ARG A 72 2.58 5.08 7.63
C ARG A 72 3.85 4.30 7.84
N CYS A 73 4.80 4.51 6.94
CA CYS A 73 6.18 4.08 7.11
C CYS A 73 7.14 5.24 6.81
N ARG A 74 8.26 5.28 7.53
CA ARG A 74 9.28 6.31 7.35
C ARG A 74 10.68 5.71 7.46
N TRP A 75 11.55 6.13 6.55
CA TRP A 75 12.96 5.79 6.52
C TRP A 75 13.80 7.07 6.53
N GLU A 76 14.94 7.03 7.22
CA GLU A 76 15.86 8.16 7.36
C GLU A 76 17.31 7.70 7.17
N ALA A 77 18.15 8.55 6.59
CA ALA A 77 19.59 8.30 6.37
C ALA A 77 20.51 9.38 6.97
N GLY A 78 19.99 10.24 7.86
CA GLY A 78 20.68 11.43 8.36
C GLY A 78 20.54 12.65 7.44
N ASP A 79 21.06 13.81 7.88
CA ASP A 79 21.12 15.07 7.11
C ASP A 79 19.79 15.54 6.49
N GLU A 80 18.66 15.33 7.16
CA GLU A 80 17.32 15.66 6.64
C GLU A 80 16.89 14.81 5.42
N THR A 81 17.62 13.74 5.10
CA THR A 81 17.23 12.76 4.09
C THR A 81 16.19 11.80 4.66
N ALA A 82 15.01 11.80 4.06
CA ALA A 82 13.91 10.95 4.49
C ALA A 82 13.03 10.49 3.34
N VAL A 83 12.42 9.33 3.52
CA VAL A 83 11.35 8.80 2.67
C VAL A 83 10.16 8.49 3.54
N THR A 84 8.98 8.97 3.16
CA THR A 84 7.74 8.74 3.90
C THR A 84 6.68 8.18 2.97
N PHE A 85 6.01 7.12 3.42
CA PHE A 85 4.79 6.60 2.84
C PHE A 85 3.65 6.84 3.80
N GLU A 86 2.52 7.33 3.31
CA GLU A 86 1.27 7.40 4.06
C GLU A 86 0.10 6.87 3.22
N TRP A 87 -0.87 6.23 3.89
CA TRP A 87 -2.13 5.81 3.29
C TRP A 87 -3.29 6.47 4.00
N PHE A 88 -3.99 7.34 3.28
CA PHE A 88 -5.13 8.07 3.78
C PHE A 88 -6.42 7.35 3.39
N ARG A 89 -7.19 6.96 4.40
CA ARG A 89 -8.48 6.25 4.25
C ARG A 89 -9.65 7.23 4.39
N GLY A 90 -10.61 7.19 3.48
CA GLY A 90 -11.83 8.03 3.50
C GLY A 90 -11.55 9.54 3.45
N SER A 91 -10.41 9.94 2.90
CA SER A 91 -9.96 11.33 2.84
C SER A 91 -9.91 11.80 1.39
N PRO A 92 -10.71 12.80 0.99
CA PRO A 92 -10.76 13.20 -0.41
C PRO A 92 -9.42 13.80 -0.86
N LEU A 93 -8.84 13.22 -1.92
CA LEU A 93 -7.59 13.70 -2.55
C LEU A 93 -7.66 15.19 -2.92
N ASP A 94 -8.84 15.70 -3.28
CA ASP A 94 -9.04 17.10 -3.63
C ASP A 94 -8.80 18.06 -2.46
N ALA A 95 -9.07 17.62 -1.22
CA ALA A 95 -8.79 18.39 -0.01
C ALA A 95 -7.32 18.33 0.43
N ARG A 96 -6.49 17.48 -0.19
CA ARG A 96 -5.08 17.32 0.18
C ARG A 96 -4.26 18.55 -0.23
N THR A 97 -3.57 19.13 0.75
CA THR A 97 -2.59 20.23 0.66
C THR A 97 -1.21 19.72 1.07
N PRO A 98 -0.10 20.17 0.45
CA PRO A 98 1.24 19.63 0.67
C PRO A 98 1.69 19.71 2.14
N ILE A 99 2.53 18.76 2.57
CA ILE A 99 3.19 18.86 3.87
C ILE A 99 4.43 19.76 3.69
N GLY A 100 4.33 21.04 4.03
CA GLY A 100 5.46 21.99 3.93
C GLY A 100 5.50 22.82 2.62
N ALA A 101 6.70 23.28 2.23
CA ALA A 101 6.92 24.47 1.39
C ALA A 101 6.66 24.34 -0.13
N GLY A 102 5.85 23.38 -0.57
CA GLY A 102 5.55 23.18 -1.98
C GLY A 102 4.35 24.00 -2.47
N ASP A 103 4.50 25.28 -2.77
CA ASP A 103 3.37 26.11 -3.27
C ASP A 103 2.93 25.72 -4.70
N ARG A 104 3.81 25.02 -5.43
CA ARG A 104 3.51 24.51 -6.77
C ARG A 104 2.81 23.17 -6.65
N VAL A 105 1.61 23.09 -7.23
CA VAL A 105 0.89 21.84 -7.45
C VAL A 105 0.84 21.53 -8.93
N SER A 106 1.06 20.27 -9.27
CA SER A 106 0.88 19.75 -10.63
C SER A 106 -0.05 18.53 -10.58
N ALA A 107 -1.01 18.49 -11.50
CA ALA A 107 -1.83 17.31 -11.69
C ALA A 107 -0.98 16.19 -12.31
N VAL A 108 -1.17 14.97 -11.83
CA VAL A 108 -0.52 13.77 -12.35
C VAL A 108 -1.53 12.66 -12.57
N ARG A 109 -1.20 11.70 -13.44
CA ARG A 109 -1.98 10.48 -13.64
C ARG A 109 -1.05 9.29 -13.57
N LEU A 110 -1.27 8.36 -12.63
CA LEU A 110 -0.51 7.11 -12.52
C LEU A 110 -1.50 5.94 -12.58
N ALA A 111 -1.26 4.97 -13.47
CA ALA A 111 -2.15 3.82 -13.68
C ALA A 111 -3.63 4.23 -13.82
N ASP A 112 -3.88 5.25 -14.65
CA ASP A 112 -5.20 5.87 -14.86
C ASP A 112 -5.86 6.54 -13.65
N ARG A 113 -5.15 6.62 -12.51
CA ARG A 113 -5.67 7.25 -11.29
C ARG A 113 -5.25 8.71 -11.20
N PRO A 114 -6.15 9.62 -10.80
CA PRO A 114 -5.81 11.02 -10.59
C PRO A 114 -4.87 11.17 -9.40
N GLY A 115 -3.97 12.15 -9.50
CA GLY A 115 -3.03 12.48 -8.45
C GLY A 115 -2.63 13.96 -8.47
N LYS A 116 -1.96 14.36 -7.40
CA LYS A 116 -1.33 15.66 -7.23
C LYS A 116 0.14 15.45 -6.89
N MET A 117 1.00 16.32 -7.38
CA MET A 117 2.41 16.31 -7.05
C MET A 117 2.89 17.72 -6.70
N TRP A 118 3.69 17.81 -5.65
CA TRP A 118 4.24 19.04 -5.11
C TRP A 118 5.78 19.00 -5.15
N PRO A 119 6.38 19.53 -6.23
CA PRO A 119 7.83 19.66 -6.33
C PRO A 119 8.34 20.84 -5.48
N ALA A 120 9.40 20.61 -4.71
CA ALA A 120 10.19 21.63 -4.04
C ALA A 120 11.68 21.48 -4.42
N ASP A 121 12.55 22.37 -3.94
CA ASP A 121 13.97 22.37 -4.34
C ASP A 121 14.72 21.12 -3.85
N ARG A 122 14.37 20.64 -2.66
CA ARG A 122 15.02 19.52 -1.95
C ARG A 122 14.03 18.44 -1.51
N SER A 123 12.82 18.48 -2.05
CA SER A 123 11.85 17.42 -1.80
C SER A 123 10.86 17.30 -2.94
N CYS A 124 10.15 16.19 -2.96
CA CYS A 124 8.97 16.03 -3.77
C CYS A 124 7.96 15.15 -3.06
N GLU A 125 6.69 15.44 -3.30
CA GLU A 125 5.58 14.73 -2.70
C GLU A 125 4.56 14.40 -3.78
N ILE A 126 3.97 13.21 -3.72
CA ILE A 126 2.93 12.78 -4.65
C ILE A 126 1.80 12.10 -3.88
N ALA A 127 0.57 12.54 -4.12
CA ALA A 127 -0.64 11.88 -3.65
C ALA A 127 -1.42 11.31 -4.83
N VAL A 128 -1.82 10.04 -4.78
CA VAL A 128 -2.54 9.37 -5.87
C VAL A 128 -3.71 8.57 -5.33
N GLY A 129 -4.86 8.70 -5.98
CA GLY A 129 -6.07 7.99 -5.60
C GLY A 129 -5.83 6.47 -5.56
N SER A 130 -6.29 5.83 -4.49
CA SER A 130 -6.19 4.38 -4.26
C SER A 130 -7.54 3.67 -4.20
N GLY A 131 -8.62 4.34 -4.61
CA GLY A 131 -9.99 3.80 -4.66
C GLY A 131 -10.79 4.11 -3.39
N ALA A 132 -12.12 3.98 -3.43
CA ALA A 132 -13.04 4.25 -2.31
C ALA A 132 -12.87 5.61 -1.58
N GLY A 133 -12.36 6.64 -2.26
CA GLY A 133 -12.05 7.92 -1.63
C GLY A 133 -10.76 7.90 -0.79
N ASP A 134 -9.94 6.86 -0.91
CA ASP A 134 -8.61 6.73 -0.31
C ASP A 134 -7.53 7.26 -1.27
N PHE A 135 -6.38 7.66 -0.74
CA PHE A 135 -5.18 7.95 -1.53
C PHE A 135 -3.91 7.51 -0.81
N ILE A 136 -2.90 7.14 -1.59
CA ILE A 136 -1.54 6.96 -1.08
C ILE A 136 -0.76 8.27 -1.24
N ASP A 137 0.22 8.46 -0.37
CA ASP A 137 1.14 9.59 -0.41
C ASP A 137 2.57 9.06 -0.27
N TRP A 138 3.46 9.55 -1.14
CA TRP A 138 4.90 9.35 -1.02
C TRP A 138 5.60 10.69 -1.00
N ARG A 139 6.51 10.85 -0.04
CA ARG A 139 7.39 12.00 0.08
C ARG A 139 8.85 11.57 0.14
N VAL A 140 9.70 12.28 -0.59
CA VAL A 140 11.15 12.17 -0.51
C VAL A 140 11.72 13.54 -0.19
N ASP A 141 12.45 13.63 0.93
CA ASP A 141 13.28 14.77 1.33
C ASP A 141 14.76 14.40 1.12
N THR A 142 15.57 15.32 0.60
CA THR A 142 16.98 15.03 0.28
C THR A 142 17.96 16.11 0.76
N ALA A 143 18.99 15.65 1.46
CA ALA A 143 20.10 16.48 1.94
C ALA A 143 20.99 17.05 0.84
N GLN A 144 21.18 16.29 -0.25
CA GLN A 144 22.22 16.51 -1.28
C GLN A 144 21.68 16.45 -2.73
N GLY A 145 20.47 15.93 -2.96
CA GLY A 145 19.87 15.76 -4.29
C GLY A 145 18.96 16.90 -4.74
N VAL A 146 18.58 16.92 -6.01
CA VAL A 146 17.65 17.93 -6.55
C VAL A 146 16.20 17.44 -6.50
N GLY A 147 15.25 18.35 -6.30
CA GLY A 147 13.82 18.02 -6.26
C GLY A 147 13.31 17.23 -7.46
N ALA A 148 13.90 17.41 -8.65
CA ALA A 148 13.57 16.61 -9.83
C ALA A 148 13.84 15.10 -9.64
N GLN A 149 14.94 14.74 -8.99
CA GLN A 149 15.25 13.35 -8.65
C GLN A 149 14.25 12.81 -7.61
N ALA A 150 13.95 13.60 -6.57
CA ALA A 150 12.91 13.24 -5.60
C ALA A 150 11.55 13.01 -6.29
N CYS A 151 11.19 13.83 -7.28
CA CYS A 151 9.96 13.66 -8.04
C CYS A 151 9.94 12.41 -8.92
N SER A 152 11.10 12.00 -9.45
CA SER A 152 11.22 10.71 -10.15
C SER A 152 10.99 9.55 -9.16
N ALA A 153 11.64 9.62 -8.00
CA ALA A 153 11.56 8.59 -6.96
C ALA A 153 10.12 8.39 -6.46
N VAL A 154 9.41 9.46 -6.08
CA VAL A 154 8.04 9.34 -5.58
C VAL A 154 7.07 8.80 -6.64
N ARG A 155 7.26 9.15 -7.92
CA ARG A 155 6.47 8.58 -9.02
C ARG A 155 6.70 7.07 -9.16
N GLU A 156 7.95 6.64 -9.08
CA GLU A 156 8.30 5.23 -9.15
C GLU A 156 7.70 4.45 -7.96
N LEU A 157 7.87 4.97 -6.75
CA LEU A 157 7.33 4.36 -5.52
C LEU A 157 5.81 4.25 -5.55
N ALA A 158 5.11 5.33 -5.93
CA ALA A 158 3.66 5.32 -6.07
C ALA A 158 3.19 4.32 -7.15
N THR A 159 3.89 4.26 -8.29
CA THR A 159 3.59 3.29 -9.37
C THR A 159 3.76 1.85 -8.87
N ARG A 160 4.84 1.58 -8.13
CA ARG A 160 5.09 0.25 -7.53
C ARG A 160 4.02 -0.12 -6.53
N THR A 161 3.62 0.80 -5.65
CA THR A 161 2.55 0.59 -4.67
C THR A 161 1.23 0.24 -5.36
N LEU A 162 0.80 1.04 -6.35
CA LEU A 162 -0.46 0.80 -7.07
C LEU A 162 -0.43 -0.55 -7.80
N ARG A 163 0.64 -0.84 -8.54
CA ARG A 163 0.80 -2.11 -9.27
C ARG A 163 0.76 -3.33 -8.36
N LYS A 164 1.33 -3.24 -7.14
CA LYS A 164 1.31 -4.36 -6.19
C LYS A 164 -0.08 -4.59 -5.58
N ALA A 165 -0.95 -3.58 -5.59
CA ALA A 165 -2.26 -3.65 -4.97
C ALA A 165 -3.39 -4.05 -5.94
N GLY A 166 -3.21 -3.88 -7.25
CA GLY A 166 -4.19 -4.26 -8.29
C GLY A 166 -4.37 -3.15 -9.31
#